data_AF-A0A2U2BHE2-F1
#
_entry.id   AF-A0A2U2BHE2-F1
#
_cell.length_a   1.000
_cell.length_b   1.000
_cell.length_c   1.000
_cell.angle_alpha   90.00
_cell.angle_beta   90.00
_cell.angle_gamma   90.00
#
_symmetry.space_group_name_H-M   'P 1'
#
loop_
_entity.id
_entity.type
_entity.pdbx_description
1 polymer ?
#
loop_
_entity_poly.entity_id
_entity_poly.type
_entity_poly.pdbx_seq_one_letter_code
_entity_poly.pdbx_strand_id
1 'polypeptide(L)'
;MSTETRLKPCPFCGGAAKEFERFNANVITCRRCGVKVRQSEMGEGDAAERWNQRATPVAAQPDVTQQTLDDVMAGIPARDAEIAALRKEIEALQAVQVQPYSLDLDPAGIRALTADAISGALALGFQGVNPPPNNEHWLAPFWEIGRESAAQVQQPVSGADGLSDYPTHGMNLGQRIAHVGGRENAQGYVEFGSPMAVHALIQHVLRDFHRQGRVNLTPAQQDADKVDADRYRAWRDAAVANSTPFVRAMRDTLPPEAREGKPRWPTAAEWDAAIDAARKENSNA
;
A
#
# COMPACT_ATOMS: atom_id res chain seq x y z
N MET A 1 -63.31 -14.47 -21.80
CA MET A 1 -64.25 -14.68 -20.67
C MET A 1 -63.39 -14.97 -19.45
N SER A 2 -63.02 -13.93 -18.69
CA SER A 2 -62.13 -14.07 -17.54
C SER A 2 -62.89 -14.64 -16.35
N THR A 3 -62.45 -15.78 -15.83
CA THR A 3 -62.96 -16.40 -14.61
C THR A 3 -62.67 -15.51 -13.41
N GLU A 4 -63.70 -14.93 -12.81
CA GLU A 4 -63.61 -14.11 -11.59
C GLU A 4 -63.21 -15.00 -10.40
N THR A 5 -61.96 -14.90 -9.94
CA THR A 5 -61.46 -15.70 -8.81
C THR A 5 -62.01 -15.16 -7.50
N ARG A 6 -62.90 -15.91 -6.83
CA ARG A 6 -63.49 -15.48 -5.56
C ARG A 6 -62.44 -15.44 -4.44
N LEU A 7 -62.27 -14.29 -3.79
CA LEU A 7 -61.33 -14.10 -2.69
C LEU A 7 -61.82 -14.77 -1.39
N LYS A 8 -60.94 -15.54 -0.74
CA LYS A 8 -61.17 -16.09 0.61
C LYS A 8 -61.11 -14.99 1.68
N PRO A 9 -61.78 -15.17 2.83
CA PRO A 9 -61.64 -14.28 3.99
C PRO A 9 -60.18 -14.14 4.44
N CYS A 10 -59.85 -13.00 5.03
CA CYS A 10 -58.51 -12.71 5.54
C CYS A 10 -58.04 -13.79 6.54
N PRO A 11 -56.85 -14.39 6.35
CA PRO A 11 -56.36 -15.44 7.25
C PRO A 11 -56.06 -14.96 8.68
N PHE A 12 -55.89 -13.65 8.89
CA PHE A 12 -55.53 -13.08 10.18
C PHE A 12 -56.72 -12.66 11.03
N CYS A 13 -57.81 -12.18 10.40
CA CYS A 13 -58.95 -11.59 11.13
C CYS A 13 -60.33 -12.04 10.64
N GLY A 14 -60.39 -12.93 9.64
CA GLY A 14 -61.64 -13.36 8.99
C GLY A 14 -62.39 -12.29 8.21
N GLY A 15 -61.86 -11.05 8.12
CA GLY A 15 -62.51 -9.94 7.43
C GLY A 15 -62.51 -10.10 5.90
N ALA A 16 -63.46 -9.42 5.24
CA ALA A 16 -63.59 -9.42 3.78
C ALA A 16 -62.36 -8.79 3.10
N ALA A 17 -61.91 -9.43 2.02
CA ALA A 17 -60.85 -8.93 1.15
C ALA A 17 -61.45 -8.19 -0.06
N LYS A 18 -60.76 -7.16 -0.55
CA LYS A 18 -61.11 -6.45 -1.78
C LYS A 18 -59.88 -6.35 -2.68
N GLU A 19 -60.06 -6.67 -3.95
CA GLU A 19 -59.06 -6.40 -4.99
C GLU A 19 -59.18 -4.94 -5.46
N PHE A 20 -58.02 -4.33 -5.67
CA PHE A 20 -57.87 -3.02 -6.28
C PHE A 20 -56.99 -3.18 -7.51
N GLU A 21 -57.59 -2.98 -8.67
CA GLU A 21 -56.91 -2.98 -9.95
C GLU A 21 -56.30 -1.58 -10.19
N ARG A 22 -55.00 -1.53 -10.48
CA ARG A 22 -54.32 -0.33 -10.97
C ARG A 22 -53.68 -0.67 -12.29
N PHE A 23 -53.38 0.37 -13.08
CA PHE A 23 -52.98 0.31 -14.49
C PHE A 23 -51.83 -0.65 -14.84
N ASN A 24 -51.10 -1.22 -13.87
CA ASN A 24 -50.09 -2.28 -14.05
C ASN A 24 -49.88 -3.15 -12.78
N ALA A 25 -50.84 -3.19 -11.84
CA ALA A 25 -50.69 -3.96 -10.60
C ALA A 25 -52.04 -4.25 -9.91
N ASN A 26 -52.24 -5.50 -9.51
CA ASN A 26 -53.36 -5.90 -8.66
C ASN A 26 -52.92 -6.00 -7.19
N VAL A 27 -53.68 -5.37 -6.30
CA VAL A 27 -53.45 -5.41 -4.85
C VAL A 27 -54.71 -5.85 -4.15
N ILE A 28 -54.61 -6.89 -3.32
CA ILE A 28 -55.70 -7.32 -2.46
C ILE A 28 -55.46 -6.82 -1.05
N THR A 29 -56.48 -6.19 -0.49
CA THR A 29 -56.44 -5.62 0.87
C THR A 29 -57.60 -6.14 1.70
N CYS A 30 -57.32 -6.58 2.93
CA CYS A 30 -58.37 -6.81 3.92
C CYS A 30 -58.91 -5.47 4.45
N ARG A 31 -60.22 -5.26 4.39
CA ARG A 31 -60.83 -4.01 4.88
C ARG A 31 -60.84 -3.89 6.41
N ARG A 32 -60.66 -5.00 7.13
CA ARG A 32 -60.75 -5.03 8.59
C ARG A 32 -59.40 -4.78 9.27
N CYS A 33 -58.36 -5.51 8.87
CA CYS A 33 -57.03 -5.42 9.50
C CYS A 33 -55.98 -4.71 8.63
N GLY A 34 -56.31 -4.38 7.38
CA GLY A 34 -55.41 -3.64 6.49
C GLY A 34 -54.27 -4.44 5.87
N VAL A 35 -54.18 -5.76 6.10
CA VAL A 35 -53.19 -6.64 5.45
C VAL A 35 -53.35 -6.58 3.94
N LYS A 36 -52.22 -6.49 3.22
CA LYS A 36 -52.15 -6.33 1.76
C LYS A 36 -51.28 -7.41 1.14
N VAL A 37 -51.71 -7.94 0.00
CA VAL A 37 -50.88 -8.76 -0.90
C VAL A 37 -50.82 -8.03 -2.23
N ARG A 38 -49.60 -7.80 -2.73
CA ARG A 38 -49.35 -7.18 -4.03
C ARG A 38 -48.91 -8.27 -5.01
N GLN A 39 -49.30 -8.12 -6.26
CA GLN A 39 -48.70 -8.84 -7.39
C GLN A 39 -47.19 -8.62 -7.42
N SER A 40 -46.42 -9.66 -7.72
CA SER A 40 -44.98 -9.55 -8.03
C SER A 40 -44.79 -8.95 -9.42
N GLU A 41 -43.74 -8.14 -9.58
CA GLU A 41 -43.45 -7.38 -10.79
C GLU A 41 -43.41 -8.27 -12.04
N MET A 42 -44.16 -7.86 -13.10
CA MET A 42 -44.17 -8.43 -14.46
C MET A 42 -44.77 -9.85 -14.67
N GLY A 43 -46.02 -10.08 -14.30
CA GLY A 43 -46.80 -11.21 -14.85
C GLY A 43 -48.29 -11.12 -14.52
N GLU A 44 -49.18 -11.18 -15.52
CA GLU A 44 -50.64 -11.09 -15.36
C GLU A 44 -51.21 -12.01 -14.26
N GLY A 45 -51.94 -11.46 -13.27
CA GLY A 45 -53.03 -12.19 -12.58
C GLY A 45 -52.82 -12.85 -11.20
N ASP A 46 -51.63 -12.87 -10.58
CA ASP A 46 -51.36 -13.78 -9.43
C ASP A 46 -51.73 -13.26 -8.02
N ALA A 47 -52.26 -12.03 -7.86
CA ALA A 47 -52.55 -11.51 -6.51
C ALA A 47 -53.63 -12.34 -5.78
N ALA A 48 -54.70 -12.74 -6.47
CA ALA A 48 -55.83 -13.48 -5.92
C ALA A 48 -55.47 -14.92 -5.53
N GLU A 49 -54.64 -15.58 -6.33
CA GLU A 49 -54.15 -16.93 -6.05
C GLU A 49 -53.26 -16.93 -4.80
N ARG A 50 -52.30 -16.01 -4.71
CA ARG A 50 -51.47 -15.82 -3.50
C ARG A 50 -52.30 -15.46 -2.27
N TRP A 51 -53.32 -14.62 -2.41
CA TRP A 51 -54.24 -14.32 -1.30
C TRP A 51 -55.01 -15.56 -0.84
N ASN A 52 -55.28 -16.51 -1.73
CA ASN A 52 -56.05 -17.72 -1.46
C ASN A 52 -55.21 -18.92 -1.04
N GLN A 53 -53.89 -18.89 -1.29
CA GLN A 53 -52.94 -19.88 -0.80
C GLN A 53 -52.87 -19.80 0.74
N ARG A 54 -52.92 -20.96 1.40
CA ARG A 54 -52.76 -21.08 2.86
C ARG A 54 -51.57 -22.01 3.09
N ALA A 55 -50.71 -21.66 4.05
CA ALA A 55 -49.67 -22.56 4.48
C ALA A 55 -50.31 -23.83 5.03
N THR A 56 -49.81 -24.99 4.60
CA THR A 56 -50.10 -26.26 5.26
C THR A 56 -49.58 -26.16 6.70
N PRO A 57 -50.39 -26.49 7.73
CA PRO A 57 -49.89 -26.47 9.10
C PRO A 57 -48.64 -27.37 9.19
N VAL A 58 -47.55 -26.80 9.68
CA VAL A 58 -46.33 -27.54 9.99
C VAL A 58 -46.74 -28.63 10.99
N ALA A 59 -46.35 -29.88 10.72
CA ALA A 59 -46.59 -31.00 11.63
C ALA A 59 -46.14 -30.59 13.05
N ALA A 60 -46.97 -30.90 14.05
CA ALA A 60 -46.70 -30.55 15.44
C ALA A 60 -45.26 -30.96 15.81
N GLN A 61 -44.46 -29.99 16.27
CA GLN A 61 -43.15 -30.28 16.82
C GLN A 61 -43.31 -31.22 18.03
N PRO A 62 -42.38 -32.16 18.25
CA PRO A 62 -42.43 -33.03 19.41
C PRO A 62 -42.41 -32.18 20.69
N ASP A 63 -43.25 -32.55 21.66
CA ASP A 63 -43.38 -31.86 22.93
C ASP A 63 -42.04 -31.96 23.69
N VAL A 64 -41.50 -30.82 24.11
CA VAL A 64 -40.22 -30.76 24.83
C VAL A 64 -40.45 -31.38 26.20
N THR A 65 -39.79 -32.50 26.50
CA THR A 65 -40.00 -33.19 27.77
C THR A 65 -39.31 -32.45 28.90
N GLN A 66 -39.83 -32.60 30.13
CA GLN A 66 -39.18 -32.06 31.32
C GLN A 66 -37.74 -32.56 31.45
N GLN A 67 -37.48 -33.80 31.01
CA GLN A 67 -36.15 -34.38 30.99
C GLN A 67 -35.21 -33.68 30.01
N THR A 68 -35.69 -33.29 28.81
CA THR A 68 -34.89 -32.46 27.89
C THR A 68 -34.62 -31.06 28.43
N LEU A 69 -35.54 -30.50 29.21
CA LEU A 69 -35.32 -29.21 29.88
C LEU A 69 -34.22 -29.33 30.95
N ASP A 70 -34.29 -30.38 31.78
CA ASP A 70 -33.31 -30.62 32.84
C ASP A 70 -31.92 -30.90 32.27
N ASP A 71 -31.82 -31.68 31.19
CA ASP A 71 -30.57 -31.94 30.46
C ASP A 71 -29.98 -30.67 29.86
N VAL A 72 -30.82 -29.78 29.31
CA VAL A 72 -30.39 -28.47 28.81
C VAL A 72 -29.88 -27.60 29.95
N MET A 73 -30.60 -27.51 31.07
CA MET A 73 -30.18 -26.72 32.22
C MET A 73 -28.88 -27.22 32.85
N ALA A 74 -28.68 -28.54 32.90
CA ALA A 74 -27.44 -29.15 33.40
C ALA A 74 -26.23 -28.85 32.48
N GLY A 75 -26.47 -28.65 31.18
CA GLY A 75 -25.43 -28.30 30.19
C GLY A 75 -25.07 -26.81 30.13
N ILE A 76 -25.89 -25.91 30.67
CA ILE A 76 -25.65 -24.45 30.66
C ILE A 76 -24.35 -24.09 31.39
N PRO A 77 -24.07 -24.56 32.62
CA PRO A 77 -22.84 -24.20 33.34
C PRO A 77 -21.55 -24.61 32.61
N ALA A 78 -21.56 -25.75 31.93
CA ALA A 78 -20.40 -26.22 31.16
C ALA A 78 -20.14 -25.32 29.95
N ARG A 79 -21.20 -24.94 29.23
CA ARG A 79 -21.13 -23.98 28.11
C ARG A 79 -20.70 -22.59 28.57
N ASP A 80 -21.19 -22.13 29.71
CA ASP A 80 -20.81 -20.82 30.27
C ASP A 80 -19.32 -20.79 30.64
N ALA A 81 -18.77 -21.91 31.15
CA ALA A 81 -17.34 -22.05 31.43
C ALA A 81 -16.50 -22.03 30.13
N GLU A 82 -16.95 -22.72 29.07
CA GLU A 82 -16.29 -22.68 27.76
C GLU A 82 -16.33 -21.27 27.15
N ILE A 83 -17.48 -20.58 27.22
CA ILE A 83 -17.62 -19.20 26.74
C ILE A 83 -16.69 -18.26 27.52
N ALA A 84 -16.58 -18.42 28.84
CA ALA A 84 -15.67 -17.63 29.66
C ALA A 84 -14.19 -17.88 29.28
N ALA A 85 -13.82 -19.13 29.01
CA ALA A 85 -12.48 -19.49 28.56
C ALA A 85 -12.15 -18.88 27.18
N LEU A 86 -13.06 -19.01 26.21
CA LEU A 86 -12.90 -18.44 24.87
C LEU A 86 -12.82 -16.91 24.91
N ARG A 87 -13.60 -16.25 25.77
CA ARG A 87 -13.51 -14.79 25.96
C ARG A 87 -12.14 -14.36 26.48
N LYS A 88 -11.57 -15.09 27.44
CA LYS A 88 -10.23 -14.83 27.96
C LYS A 88 -9.16 -15.03 26.90
N GLU A 89 -9.33 -16.02 26.02
CA GLU A 89 -8.42 -16.29 24.90
C GLU A 89 -8.49 -15.18 23.84
N ILE A 90 -9.71 -14.71 23.50
CA ILE A 90 -9.92 -13.55 22.63
C ILE A 90 -9.30 -12.29 23.22
N GLU A 91 -9.48 -12.03 24.51
CA GLU A 91 -8.89 -10.87 25.18
C GLU A 91 -7.36 -10.93 25.18
N ALA A 92 -6.77 -12.11 25.39
CA ALA A 92 -5.33 -12.31 25.26
C ALA A 92 -4.83 -12.09 23.82
N LEU A 93 -5.58 -12.52 22.80
CA LEU A 93 -5.26 -12.30 21.39
C LEU A 93 -5.44 -10.82 20.98
N GLN A 94 -6.44 -10.14 21.52
CA GLN A 94 -6.65 -8.70 21.28
C GLN A 94 -5.61 -7.84 22.01
N ALA A 95 -5.10 -8.31 23.15
CA ALA A 95 -3.97 -7.70 23.86
C ALA A 95 -2.64 -7.86 23.09
N VAL A 96 -2.56 -8.78 22.11
CA VAL A 96 -1.50 -8.74 21.10
C VAL A 96 -1.77 -7.53 20.20
N GLN A 97 -1.23 -6.41 20.63
CA GLN A 97 -1.26 -5.14 19.93
C GLN A 97 -0.80 -5.35 18.48
N VAL A 98 -1.70 -5.15 17.52
CA VAL A 98 -1.31 -4.92 16.13
C VAL A 98 -0.57 -3.59 16.14
N GLN A 99 0.76 -3.65 16.21
CA GLN A 99 1.60 -2.46 16.10
C GLN A 99 1.17 -1.71 14.84
N PRO A 100 0.78 -0.43 14.94
CA PRO A 100 0.44 0.35 13.77
C PRO A 100 1.63 0.30 12.81
N TYR A 101 1.36 -0.05 11.55
CA TYR A 101 2.39 -0.16 10.54
C TYR A 101 3.17 1.15 10.46
N SER A 102 4.41 1.14 10.95
CA SER A 102 5.29 2.29 10.91
C SER A 102 6.10 2.22 9.61
N LEU A 103 5.91 3.24 8.77
CA LEU A 103 6.71 3.44 7.55
C LEU A 103 8.20 3.58 7.85
N ASP A 104 8.58 4.03 9.04
CA ASP A 104 9.97 4.20 9.44
C ASP A 104 10.63 2.88 9.89
N LEU A 105 9.85 1.99 10.51
CA LEU A 105 10.34 0.68 10.94
C LEU A 105 10.33 -0.35 9.80
N ASP A 106 9.42 -0.19 8.82
CA ASP A 106 9.24 -1.03 7.63
C ASP A 106 9.58 -2.52 7.85
N PRO A 107 8.95 -3.20 8.83
CA PRO A 107 9.34 -4.55 9.23
C PRO A 107 9.13 -5.58 8.11
N ALA A 108 8.32 -5.25 7.11
CA ALA A 108 8.04 -6.09 5.94
C ALA A 108 8.88 -5.69 4.70
N GLY A 109 9.74 -4.67 4.79
CA GLY A 109 10.60 -4.21 3.69
C GLY A 109 9.84 -3.62 2.50
N ILE A 110 8.61 -3.16 2.70
CA ILE A 110 7.73 -2.65 1.65
C ILE A 110 8.33 -1.42 0.98
N ARG A 111 9.07 -0.57 1.69
CA ARG A 111 9.74 0.60 1.09
C ARG A 111 10.84 0.18 0.14
N ALA A 112 11.68 -0.78 0.55
CA ALA A 112 12.74 -1.31 -0.30
C ALA A 112 12.14 -1.97 -1.55
N LEU A 113 11.14 -2.85 -1.37
CA LEU A 113 10.46 -3.52 -2.47
C LEU A 113 9.77 -2.53 -3.43
N THR A 114 9.14 -1.48 -2.90
CA THR A 114 8.49 -0.45 -3.72
C THR A 114 9.52 0.36 -4.50
N ALA A 115 10.64 0.73 -3.87
CA ALA A 115 11.73 1.46 -4.51
C ALA A 115 12.39 0.62 -5.62
N ASP A 116 12.60 -0.68 -5.39
CA ASP A 116 13.14 -1.60 -6.39
C ASP A 116 12.19 -1.76 -7.58
N ALA A 117 10.88 -1.88 -7.32
CA ALA A 117 9.87 -1.96 -8.37
C ALA A 117 9.79 -0.68 -9.23
N ILE A 118 9.88 0.51 -8.61
CA ILE A 118 9.94 1.79 -9.32
C ILE A 118 11.22 1.88 -10.16
N SER A 119 12.36 1.51 -9.58
CA SER A 119 13.66 1.52 -10.27
C SER A 119 13.66 0.57 -11.46
N GLY A 120 13.09 -0.62 -11.30
CA GLY A 120 12.89 -1.59 -12.37
C GLY A 120 11.99 -1.05 -13.48
N ALA A 121 10.85 -0.44 -13.13
CA ALA A 121 9.93 0.16 -14.11
C ALA A 121 10.61 1.27 -14.93
N LEU A 122 11.38 2.15 -14.29
CA LEU A 122 12.16 3.20 -14.98
C LEU A 122 13.20 2.58 -15.95
N ALA A 123 13.96 1.58 -15.51
CA ALA A 123 14.99 0.94 -16.31
C ALA A 123 14.42 0.16 -17.51
N LEU A 124 13.31 -0.56 -17.31
CA LEU A 124 12.60 -1.30 -18.36
C LEU A 124 11.92 -0.33 -19.34
N GLY A 125 11.37 0.77 -18.82
CA GLY A 125 10.83 1.87 -19.62
C GLY A 125 11.88 2.49 -20.52
N PHE A 126 13.08 2.76 -19.98
CA PHE A 126 14.20 3.29 -20.76
C PHE A 126 14.62 2.34 -21.90
N GLN A 127 14.59 1.04 -21.65
CA GLN A 127 14.88 0.01 -22.66
C GLN A 127 13.71 -0.22 -23.63
N GLY A 128 12.51 0.28 -23.32
CA GLY A 128 11.31 0.07 -24.12
C GLY A 128 10.81 -1.39 -24.12
N VAL A 129 11.07 -2.13 -23.04
CA VAL A 129 10.69 -3.54 -22.90
C VAL A 129 9.78 -3.76 -21.69
N ASN A 130 9.03 -4.86 -21.69
CA ASN A 130 8.18 -5.30 -20.57
C ASN A 130 7.28 -4.19 -20.00
N PRO A 131 6.37 -3.62 -20.82
CA PRO A 131 5.42 -2.61 -20.33
C PRO A 131 4.50 -3.20 -19.26
N PRO A 132 4.03 -2.40 -18.30
CA PRO A 132 2.99 -2.80 -17.37
C PRO A 132 1.72 -3.26 -18.10
N PRO A 133 0.90 -4.13 -17.49
CA PRO A 133 -0.24 -4.76 -18.18
C PRO A 133 -1.27 -3.76 -18.75
N ASN A 134 -1.44 -2.62 -18.10
CA ASN A 134 -2.30 -1.52 -18.54
C ASN A 134 -1.84 -0.20 -17.90
N ASN A 135 -2.43 0.91 -18.34
CA ASN A 135 -2.10 2.25 -17.85
C ASN A 135 -2.63 2.53 -16.42
N GLU A 136 -3.50 1.67 -15.88
CA GLU A 136 -3.99 1.76 -14.51
C GLU A 136 -3.06 1.06 -13.52
N HIS A 137 -2.13 0.23 -14.01
CA HIS A 137 -1.12 -0.40 -13.18
C HIS A 137 -0.24 0.68 -12.56
N TRP A 138 -0.05 0.65 -11.25
CA TRP A 138 0.60 1.74 -10.51
C TRP A 138 2.06 2.01 -10.94
N LEU A 139 2.72 1.05 -11.60
CA LEU A 139 4.05 1.21 -12.21
C LEU A 139 4.04 1.88 -13.61
N ALA A 140 2.89 2.03 -14.26
CA ALA A 140 2.77 2.60 -15.60
C ALA A 140 3.38 4.00 -15.73
N PRO A 141 3.14 4.96 -14.81
CA PRO A 141 3.74 6.29 -14.90
C PRO A 141 5.27 6.24 -14.86
N PHE A 142 5.85 5.35 -14.05
CA PHE A 142 7.30 5.22 -13.92
C PHE A 142 7.93 4.57 -15.15
N TRP A 143 7.26 3.60 -15.76
CA TRP A 143 7.71 3.03 -17.03
C TRP A 143 7.67 4.05 -18.17
N GLU A 144 6.63 4.89 -18.23
CA GLU A 144 6.55 6.01 -19.18
C GLU A 144 7.66 7.04 -18.97
N ILE A 145 7.96 7.42 -17.72
CA ILE A 145 9.11 8.30 -17.41
C ILE A 145 10.42 7.70 -17.95
N GLY A 146 10.61 6.39 -17.82
CA GLY A 146 11.75 5.68 -18.42
C GLY A 146 11.79 5.84 -19.94
N ARG A 147 10.67 5.63 -20.62
CA ARG A 147 10.53 5.80 -22.09
C ARG A 147 10.84 7.21 -22.54
N GLU A 148 10.31 8.21 -21.84
CA GLU A 148 10.57 9.62 -22.12
C GLU A 148 12.05 9.96 -21.95
N SER A 149 12.69 9.42 -20.91
CA SER A 149 14.11 9.59 -20.66
C SER A 149 14.97 9.01 -21.80
N ALA A 150 14.60 7.86 -22.34
CA ALA A 150 15.29 7.28 -23.51
C ALA A 150 15.11 8.15 -24.76
N ALA A 151 13.92 8.71 -24.97
CA ALA A 151 13.66 9.62 -26.08
C ALA A 151 14.49 10.91 -25.97
N GLN A 152 14.74 11.42 -24.77
CA GLN A 152 15.60 12.58 -24.53
C GLN A 152 17.08 12.27 -24.81
N VAL A 153 17.57 11.06 -24.49
CA VAL A 153 18.95 10.64 -24.77
C VAL A 153 19.19 10.39 -26.27
N GLN A 154 18.16 9.98 -27.00
CA GLN A 154 18.22 9.75 -28.45
C GLN A 154 18.01 11.01 -29.30
N GLN A 155 17.70 12.16 -28.69
CA GLN A 155 17.81 13.42 -29.42
C GLN A 155 19.29 13.69 -29.69
N PRO A 156 19.72 13.84 -30.95
CA PRO A 156 21.07 14.28 -31.24
C PRO A 156 21.25 15.64 -30.57
N VAL A 157 22.25 15.73 -29.69
CA VAL A 157 22.79 17.01 -29.23
C VAL A 157 23.38 17.72 -30.45
N SER A 158 22.52 18.40 -31.20
CA SER A 158 22.89 19.37 -32.21
C SER A 158 23.58 20.54 -31.50
N GLY A 159 24.87 20.39 -31.23
CA GLY A 159 25.64 21.36 -30.46
C GLY A 159 27.01 20.85 -30.03
N ALA A 160 27.74 20.18 -30.93
CA ALA A 160 29.16 19.90 -30.74
C ALA A 160 30.09 20.97 -31.32
N ASP A 161 29.54 22.01 -31.97
CA ASP A 161 30.28 23.19 -32.43
C ASP A 161 29.65 24.46 -31.84
N GLY A 162 30.27 25.01 -30.79
CA GLY A 162 29.81 26.25 -30.15
C GLY A 162 30.24 26.38 -28.69
N LEU A 163 31.54 26.59 -28.45
CA LEU A 163 32.14 26.72 -27.12
C LEU A 163 31.79 28.01 -26.33
N SER A 164 30.66 28.70 -26.58
CA SER A 164 30.30 29.91 -25.81
C SER A 164 28.82 30.27 -25.59
N ASP A 165 27.82 29.58 -26.14
CA ASP A 165 26.44 30.12 -26.16
C ASP A 165 25.40 29.23 -25.46
N TYR A 166 25.29 29.32 -24.14
CA TYR A 166 24.00 29.05 -23.49
C TYR A 166 23.67 30.16 -22.49
N PRO A 167 22.38 30.53 -22.37
CA PRO A 167 21.97 31.78 -21.72
C PRO A 167 22.41 31.90 -20.25
N THR A 168 22.69 30.78 -19.59
CA THR A 168 23.02 30.73 -18.15
C THR A 168 24.51 30.49 -17.86
N HIS A 169 25.35 30.43 -18.89
CA HIS A 169 26.79 30.28 -18.72
C HIS A 169 27.37 31.47 -17.95
N GLY A 170 28.16 31.20 -16.91
CA GLY A 170 28.75 32.24 -16.04
C GLY A 170 27.78 32.89 -15.04
N MET A 171 26.48 32.54 -15.04
CA MET A 171 25.56 33.02 -14.03
C MET A 171 25.83 32.36 -12.68
N ASN A 172 25.89 33.17 -11.62
CA ASN A 172 25.88 32.68 -10.24
C ASN A 172 24.49 32.17 -9.83
N LEU A 173 24.39 31.51 -8.67
CA LEU A 173 23.13 30.90 -8.21
C LEU A 173 21.99 31.92 -8.11
N GLY A 174 22.24 33.12 -7.60
CA GLY A 174 21.22 34.19 -7.49
C GLY A 174 20.72 34.67 -8.86
N GLN A 175 21.63 34.83 -9.82
CA GLN A 175 21.28 35.17 -11.20
C GLN A 175 20.45 34.07 -11.87
N ARG A 176 20.74 32.79 -11.58
CA ARG A 176 19.98 31.65 -12.09
C ARG A 176 18.60 31.55 -11.46
N ILE A 177 18.49 31.81 -10.16
CA ILE A 177 17.21 31.90 -9.44
C ILE A 177 16.34 32.98 -10.09
N ALA A 178 16.88 34.19 -10.29
CA ALA A 178 16.16 35.26 -10.97
C ALA A 178 15.80 34.88 -12.43
N HIS A 179 16.71 34.23 -13.15
CA HIS A 179 16.50 33.81 -14.54
C HIS A 179 15.36 32.80 -14.71
N VAL A 180 15.19 31.85 -13.78
CA VAL A 180 14.03 30.93 -13.79
C VAL A 180 12.75 31.55 -13.21
N GLY A 181 12.78 32.84 -12.84
CA GLY A 181 11.64 33.56 -12.31
C GLY A 181 11.45 33.46 -10.80
N GLY A 182 12.48 33.04 -10.06
CA GLY A 182 12.51 33.08 -8.60
C GLY A 182 12.58 34.52 -8.09
N ARG A 183 11.81 34.83 -7.04
CA ARG A 183 11.76 36.17 -6.43
C ARG A 183 11.81 36.05 -4.91
N GLU A 184 12.48 36.98 -4.26
CA GLU A 184 12.44 37.08 -2.80
C GLU A 184 11.10 37.70 -2.38
N ASN A 185 10.43 37.03 -1.45
CA ASN A 185 9.23 37.55 -0.81
C ASN A 185 9.59 38.51 0.34
N ALA A 186 8.59 39.19 0.90
CA ALA A 186 8.78 40.13 2.01
C ALA A 186 9.32 39.49 3.30
N GLN A 187 9.35 38.16 3.37
CA GLN A 187 9.83 37.38 4.52
C GLN A 187 11.26 36.84 4.29
N GLY A 188 11.88 37.14 3.14
CA GLY A 188 13.24 36.71 2.81
C GLY A 188 13.36 35.30 2.23
N TYR A 189 12.26 34.69 1.81
CA TYR A 189 12.28 33.39 1.11
C TYR A 189 12.23 33.58 -0.41
N VAL A 190 12.88 32.69 -1.14
CA VAL A 190 12.79 32.62 -2.60
C VAL A 190 11.56 31.82 -2.99
N GLU A 191 10.61 32.47 -3.68
CA GLU A 191 9.42 31.83 -4.24
C GLU A 191 9.57 31.67 -5.75
N PHE A 192 9.05 30.55 -6.27
CA PHE A 192 9.04 30.25 -7.70
C PHE A 192 7.60 30.21 -8.20
N GLY A 193 7.35 30.84 -9.35
CA GLY A 193 6.00 30.88 -9.94
C GLY A 193 5.47 29.54 -10.45
N SER A 194 6.31 28.49 -10.52
CA SER A 194 5.88 27.13 -10.84
C SER A 194 6.91 26.07 -10.40
N PRO A 195 6.49 24.81 -10.22
CA PRO A 195 7.42 23.68 -10.03
C PRO A 195 8.40 23.50 -11.21
N MET A 196 8.00 23.87 -12.43
CA MET A 196 8.89 23.80 -13.60
C MET A 196 10.08 24.76 -13.50
N ALA A 197 9.91 25.93 -12.87
CA ALA A 197 11.02 26.86 -12.63
C ALA A 197 12.09 26.24 -11.69
N VAL A 198 11.64 25.52 -10.67
CA VAL A 198 12.53 24.77 -9.76
C VAL A 198 13.22 23.64 -10.51
N HIS A 199 12.50 22.90 -11.35
CA HIS A 199 13.09 21.84 -12.17
C HIS A 199 14.16 22.40 -13.12
N ALA A 200 13.90 23.53 -13.78
CA ALA A 200 14.89 24.19 -14.65
C ALA A 200 16.15 24.62 -13.87
N LEU A 201 15.98 25.14 -12.66
CA LEU A 201 17.11 25.49 -11.78
C LEU A 201 17.95 24.26 -11.43
N ILE A 202 17.31 23.15 -11.06
CA ILE A 202 17.98 21.87 -10.76
C ILE A 202 18.79 21.40 -11.97
N GLN A 203 18.20 21.44 -13.17
CA GLN A 203 18.90 21.05 -14.40
C GLN A 203 20.10 21.95 -14.70
N HIS A 204 20.00 23.25 -14.45
CA HIS A 204 21.12 24.18 -14.57
C HIS A 204 22.27 23.82 -13.61
N VAL A 205 21.94 23.49 -12.36
CA VAL A 205 22.93 23.12 -11.34
C VAL A 205 23.57 21.77 -11.66
N LEU A 206 22.78 20.74 -11.99
CA LEU A 206 23.31 19.41 -12.32
C LEU A 206 24.18 19.41 -13.58
N ARG A 207 23.83 20.24 -14.57
CA ARG A 207 24.64 20.46 -15.78
C ARG A 207 26.01 21.06 -15.42
N ASP A 208 26.04 22.04 -14.53
CA ASP A 208 27.29 22.63 -14.05
C ASP A 208 28.11 21.60 -13.27
N PHE A 209 27.50 20.79 -12.40
CA PHE A 209 28.18 19.71 -11.69
C PHE A 209 28.80 18.69 -12.65
N HIS A 210 28.07 18.30 -13.70
CA HIS A 210 28.59 17.40 -14.73
C HIS A 210 29.76 18.03 -15.51
N ARG A 211 29.71 19.35 -15.79
CA ARG A 211 30.78 20.07 -16.50
C ARG A 211 31.99 20.39 -15.60
N GLN A 212 31.77 20.56 -14.31
CA GLN A 212 32.84 20.74 -13.32
C GLN A 212 33.63 19.45 -13.09
N GLY A 213 33.15 18.29 -13.57
CA GLY A 213 33.94 17.09 -13.80
C GLY A 213 34.71 16.60 -12.58
N ARG A 214 34.04 15.84 -11.70
CA ARG A 214 34.56 15.42 -10.37
C ARG A 214 34.90 16.63 -9.49
N VAL A 215 34.53 16.58 -8.23
CA VAL A 215 35.21 17.38 -7.22
C VAL A 215 36.72 17.16 -7.46
N ASN A 216 37.52 18.23 -7.56
CA ASN A 216 38.99 18.13 -7.60
C ASN A 216 39.46 17.59 -6.24
N LEU A 217 39.14 16.32 -6.00
CA LEU A 217 39.69 15.50 -4.95
C LEU A 217 41.16 15.40 -5.32
N THR A 218 42.00 15.79 -4.37
CA THR A 218 43.42 15.47 -4.46
C THR A 218 43.57 13.96 -4.70
N PRO A 219 44.64 13.50 -5.35
CA PRO A 219 44.88 12.06 -5.55
C PRO A 219 44.71 11.25 -4.26
N ALA A 220 45.13 11.80 -3.12
CA ALA A 220 44.94 11.21 -1.79
C ALA A 220 43.46 11.02 -1.39
N GLN A 221 42.58 11.97 -1.74
CA GLN A 221 41.15 11.85 -1.47
C GLN A 221 40.48 10.86 -2.43
N GLN A 222 40.93 10.77 -3.68
CA GLN A 222 40.42 9.77 -4.63
C GLN A 222 40.81 8.35 -4.19
N ASP A 223 42.02 8.18 -3.66
CA ASP A 223 42.47 6.91 -3.11
C ASP A 223 41.69 6.54 -1.84
N ALA A 224 41.41 7.51 -0.96
CA ALA A 224 40.56 7.29 0.22
C ALA A 224 39.14 6.86 -0.17
N ASP A 225 38.50 7.56 -1.11
CA ASP A 225 37.16 7.22 -1.61
C ASP A 225 37.12 5.83 -2.24
N LYS A 226 38.19 5.44 -2.94
CA LYS A 226 38.32 4.09 -3.52
C LYS A 226 38.39 3.02 -2.43
N VAL A 227 39.17 3.26 -1.37
CA VAL A 227 39.27 2.35 -0.23
C VAL A 227 37.92 2.21 0.47
N ASP A 228 37.20 3.30 0.69
CA ASP A 228 35.87 3.26 1.32
C ASP A 228 34.84 2.55 0.44
N ALA A 229 34.88 2.78 -0.88
CA ALA A 229 34.02 2.06 -1.82
C ALA A 229 34.31 0.55 -1.82
N ASP A 230 35.57 0.15 -1.70
CA ASP A 230 35.97 -1.27 -1.61
C ASP A 230 35.52 -1.90 -0.28
N ARG A 231 35.62 -1.17 0.85
CA ARG A 231 35.11 -1.61 2.17
C ARG A 231 33.60 -1.83 2.13
N TYR A 232 32.85 -0.88 1.56
CA TYR A 232 31.40 -0.97 1.45
C TYR A 232 30.97 -2.16 0.60
N ARG A 233 31.64 -2.41 -0.55
CA ARG A 233 31.34 -3.59 -1.38
C ARG A 233 31.58 -4.89 -0.63
N ALA A 234 32.71 -5.02 0.07
CA ALA A 234 33.02 -6.23 0.84
C ALA A 234 31.98 -6.49 1.95
N TRP A 235 31.59 -5.46 2.69
CA TRP A 235 30.55 -5.57 3.72
C TRP A 235 29.20 -5.96 3.13
N ARG A 236 28.78 -5.28 2.05
CA ARG A 236 27.52 -5.56 1.35
C ARG A 236 27.47 -6.99 0.83
N ASP A 237 28.52 -7.45 0.15
CA ASP A 237 28.56 -8.79 -0.44
C ASP A 237 28.52 -9.87 0.65
N ALA A 238 29.18 -9.63 1.79
CA ALA A 238 29.11 -10.53 2.95
C ALA A 238 27.73 -10.53 3.63
N ALA A 239 27.05 -9.38 3.70
CA ALA A 239 25.69 -9.27 4.22
C ALA A 239 24.68 -10.00 3.31
N VAL A 240 24.79 -9.83 1.99
CA VAL A 240 23.97 -10.54 0.99
C VAL A 240 24.22 -12.05 1.05
N ALA A 241 25.46 -12.48 1.24
CA ALA A 241 25.82 -13.89 1.39
C ALA A 241 25.47 -14.48 2.77
N ASN A 242 24.93 -13.67 3.69
CA ASN A 242 24.68 -14.03 5.09
C ASN A 242 25.92 -14.69 5.76
N SER A 243 27.10 -14.14 5.47
CA SER A 243 28.38 -14.72 5.89
C SER A 243 28.58 -14.59 7.39
N THR A 244 28.22 -15.65 8.12
CA THR A 244 28.39 -15.75 9.57
C THR A 244 29.85 -15.55 10.01
N PRO A 245 30.88 -16.06 9.31
CA PRO A 245 32.28 -15.82 9.66
C PRO A 245 32.68 -14.33 9.56
N PHE A 246 32.30 -13.66 8.48
CA PHE A 246 32.65 -12.25 8.27
C PHE A 246 31.98 -11.33 9.31
N VAL A 247 30.68 -11.54 9.56
CA VAL A 247 29.93 -10.75 10.55
C VAL A 247 30.46 -10.97 11.96
N ARG A 248 30.88 -12.21 12.29
CA ARG A 248 31.50 -12.53 13.57
C ARG A 248 32.86 -11.85 13.74
N ALA A 249 33.75 -11.97 12.76
CA ALA A 249 35.07 -11.32 12.77
C ALA A 249 34.97 -9.79 12.92
N MET A 250 34.07 -9.17 12.15
CA MET A 250 33.80 -7.74 12.23
C MET A 250 33.28 -7.34 13.62
N ARG A 251 32.27 -8.06 14.14
CA ARG A 251 31.74 -7.83 15.49
C ARG A 251 32.82 -8.03 16.55
N ASP A 252 33.72 -9.01 16.36
CA ASP A 252 34.75 -9.34 17.33
C ASP A 252 35.87 -8.27 17.39
N THR A 253 36.03 -7.50 16.32
CA THR A 253 37.00 -6.39 16.22
C THR A 253 36.47 -5.08 16.80
N LEU A 254 35.14 -4.90 16.90
CA LEU A 254 34.57 -3.69 17.47
C LEU A 254 34.92 -3.56 18.97
N PRO A 255 35.04 -2.33 19.50
CA PRO A 255 35.27 -2.13 20.93
C PRO A 255 34.16 -2.78 21.77
N PRO A 256 34.47 -3.34 22.96
CA PRO A 256 33.48 -4.00 23.82
C PRO A 256 32.28 -3.11 24.13
N GLU A 257 32.52 -1.81 24.33
CA GLU A 257 31.48 -0.82 24.59
C GLU A 257 30.49 -0.66 23.42
N ALA A 258 30.92 -0.89 22.19
CA ALA A 258 30.07 -0.85 21.01
C ALA A 258 29.40 -2.21 20.71
N ARG A 259 29.87 -3.29 21.34
CA ARG A 259 29.37 -4.67 21.17
C ARG A 259 28.29 -5.05 22.18
N GLU A 260 28.39 -4.55 23.41
CA GLU A 260 27.62 -5.01 24.57
C GLU A 260 26.34 -4.18 24.86
N GLY A 261 25.81 -3.46 23.87
CA GLY A 261 24.55 -2.72 24.02
C GLY A 261 24.63 -1.50 24.93
N LYS A 262 25.82 -0.97 25.20
CA LYS A 262 26.01 0.35 25.83
C LYS A 262 25.69 1.47 24.81
N PRO A 263 25.33 2.69 25.24
CA PRO A 263 24.69 3.69 24.36
C PRO A 263 25.65 4.39 23.38
N ARG A 264 26.82 3.81 23.08
CA ARG A 264 27.76 4.38 22.14
C ARG A 264 27.79 3.57 20.85
N TRP A 265 27.24 4.17 19.80
CA TRP A 265 27.42 3.68 18.44
C TRP A 265 28.90 3.71 18.05
N PRO A 266 29.40 2.70 17.32
CA PRO A 266 30.76 2.75 16.79
C PRO A 266 30.92 3.94 15.83
N THR A 267 32.08 4.58 15.89
CA THR A 267 32.48 5.65 14.97
C THR A 267 32.80 5.07 13.58
N ALA A 268 32.83 5.93 12.56
CA ALA A 268 33.20 5.52 11.20
C ALA A 268 34.58 4.82 11.16
N ALA A 269 35.58 5.37 11.85
CA ALA A 269 36.91 4.78 11.91
C ALA A 269 36.93 3.39 12.60
N GLU A 270 36.09 3.17 13.60
CA GLU A 270 35.94 1.86 14.25
C GLU A 270 35.27 0.84 13.33
N TRP A 271 34.30 1.27 12.52
CA TRP A 271 33.69 0.46 11.47
C TRP A 271 34.69 0.08 10.37
N ASP A 272 35.46 1.05 9.89
CA ASP A 272 36.47 0.83 8.84
C ASP A 272 37.54 -0.16 9.30
N ALA A 273 38.03 0.00 10.53
CA ALA A 273 39.00 -0.91 11.13
C ALA A 273 38.45 -2.34 11.28
N ALA A 274 37.18 -2.48 11.69
CA ALA A 274 36.52 -3.78 11.83
C ALA A 274 36.30 -4.48 10.49
N ILE A 275 35.91 -3.75 9.44
CA ILE A 275 35.76 -4.27 8.08
C ILE A 275 37.11 -4.72 7.52
N ASP A 276 38.16 -3.92 7.69
CA ASP A 276 39.50 -4.27 7.22
C ASP A 276 40.09 -5.49 7.95
N ALA A 277 39.83 -5.65 9.24
CA ALA A 277 40.22 -6.84 10.00
C ALA A 277 39.49 -8.09 9.50
N ALA A 278 38.17 -8.02 9.33
CA ALA A 278 37.36 -9.14 8.83
C ALA A 278 37.76 -9.57 7.40
N ARG A 279 38.12 -8.60 6.54
CA ARG A 279 38.66 -8.88 5.20
C ARG A 279 39.99 -9.65 5.25
N LYS A 280 40.89 -9.29 6.17
CA LYS A 280 42.18 -9.97 6.34
C LYS A 280 42.02 -11.39 6.84
N GLU A 281 41.12 -11.62 7.80
CA GLU A 281 40.84 -12.97 8.31
C GLU A 281 40.25 -13.89 7.24
N ASN A 282 39.28 -13.39 6.45
CA ASN A 282 38.69 -14.18 5.36
C ASN A 282 39.64 -14.43 4.18
N SER A 283 40.68 -13.62 4.01
CA SER A 283 41.71 -13.84 2.98
C SER A 283 42.74 -14.90 3.39
N ASN A 284 42.83 -15.22 4.68
CA ASN A 284 43.78 -16.15 5.28
C ASN A 284 43.15 -17.51 5.65
N ALA A 285 41.84 -17.69 5.44
CA ALA A 285 41.10 -18.92 5.66
C ALA A 285 40.90 -19.70 4.35
#